data_AF-A0A0F9IZ20-F1
#
_entry.id   AF-A0A0F9IZ20-F1
#
_cell.length_a   1.000
_cell.length_b   1.000
_cell.length_c   1.000
_cell.angle_alpha   90.00
_cell.angle_beta   90.00
_cell.angle_gamma   90.00
#
_symmetry.space_group_name_H-M   'P 1'
#
loop_
_entity.id
_entity.type
_entity.pdbx_description
1 polymer ?
#
loop_
_entity_poly.entity_id
_entity_poly.type
_entity_poly.pdbx_seq_one_letter_code
_entity_poly.pdbx_strand_id
1 'polypeptide(L)'
;MNNKRIHELEAALSASVEREDKLQEALECIDIWAKAYPLGVFPKPDLKKAAKVLKAADMTLDAISADAMRHVINGVKNIVTEVLQEK
;
A
#
# COMPACT_ATOMS: atom_id res chain seq x y z
N MET A 1 15.43 20.28 -37.00
CA MET A 1 15.53 20.16 -35.53
C MET A 1 16.95 19.72 -35.21
N ASN A 2 17.64 20.31 -34.23
CA ASN A 2 19.06 20.00 -33.97
C ASN A 2 19.20 18.58 -33.37
N ASN A 3 20.10 17.73 -33.88
CA ASN A 3 20.30 16.33 -33.41
C ASN A 3 20.50 16.23 -31.89
N LYS A 4 21.14 17.22 -31.28
CA LYS A 4 21.29 17.31 -29.83
C LYS A 4 19.93 17.33 -29.10
N ARG A 5 18.96 18.08 -29.62
CA ARG A 5 17.63 18.20 -29.02
C ARG A 5 16.79 16.95 -29.22
N ILE A 6 17.02 16.20 -30.29
CA ILE A 6 16.36 14.89 -30.50
C ILE A 6 16.82 13.91 -29.41
N HIS A 7 18.12 13.79 -29.17
CA HIS A 7 18.64 12.90 -28.13
C HIS A 7 18.24 13.31 -26.71
N GLU A 8 18.18 14.61 -26.40
CA GLU A 8 17.67 15.10 -25.12
C GLU A 8 16.20 14.71 -24.91
N LEU A 9 15.37 14.79 -25.96
CA LEU A 9 13.96 14.40 -25.90
C LEU A 9 13.79 12.88 -25.76
N GLU A 10 14.60 12.08 -26.46
CA GLU A 10 14.58 10.62 -26.34
C GLU A 10 14.94 10.16 -24.92
N ALA A 11 15.98 10.78 -24.32
CA ALA A 11 16.38 10.48 -22.95
C ALA A 11 15.30 10.88 -21.92
N ALA A 12 14.70 12.06 -22.07
CA ALA A 12 13.63 12.53 -21.19
C ALA A 12 12.36 11.66 -21.31
N LEU A 13 12.03 11.22 -22.53
CA LEU A 13 10.91 10.31 -22.78
C LEU A 13 11.17 8.95 -22.10
N SER A 14 12.35 8.37 -22.30
CA SER A 14 12.72 7.10 -21.67
C SER A 14 12.63 7.16 -20.15
N ALA A 15 13.13 8.24 -19.52
CA ALA A 15 13.05 8.40 -18.06
C ALA A 15 11.62 8.59 -17.55
N SER A 16 10.75 9.23 -18.36
CA SER A 16 9.34 9.42 -18.00
C SER A 16 8.56 8.10 -18.05
N VAL A 17 8.79 7.29 -19.09
CA VAL A 17 8.19 5.96 -19.22
C VAL A 17 8.62 5.05 -18.06
N GLU A 18 9.92 5.00 -17.74
CA GLU A 18 10.41 4.19 -16.62
C GLU A 18 9.78 4.61 -15.28
N ARG A 19 9.53 5.91 -15.09
CA ARG A 19 8.85 6.42 -13.91
C ARG A 19 7.37 6.04 -13.88
N GLU A 20 6.68 6.12 -15.01
CA GLU A 20 5.28 5.67 -15.12
C GLU A 20 5.14 4.19 -14.79
N ASP A 21 6.02 3.34 -15.33
CA ASP A 21 6.00 1.90 -15.08
C ASP A 21 6.14 1.59 -13.58
N LYS A 22 7.10 2.21 -12.89
CA LYS A 22 7.27 2.04 -11.43
C LYS A 22 6.07 2.50 -10.62
N LEU A 23 5.44 3.59 -11.02
CA LEU A 23 4.22 4.09 -10.37
C LEU A 23 3.04 3.14 -10.59
N GLN A 24 2.91 2.61 -11.80
CA GLN A 24 1.87 1.65 -12.16
C GLN A 24 2.03 0.36 -11.34
N GLU A 25 3.25 -0.19 -11.25
CA GLU A 25 3.55 -1.37 -10.44
C GLU A 25 3.22 -1.17 -8.95
N ALA A 26 3.56 0.00 -8.39
CA ALA A 26 3.20 0.32 -7.00
C ALA A 26 1.67 0.39 -6.79
N LEU A 27 0.94 0.99 -7.72
CA LEU A 27 -0.52 1.07 -7.64
C LEU A 27 -1.16 -0.32 -7.72
N GLU A 28 -0.67 -1.18 -8.61
CA GLU A 28 -1.12 -2.57 -8.73
C GLU A 28 -0.84 -3.36 -7.45
N CYS A 29 0.34 -3.18 -6.84
CA CYS A 29 0.68 -3.82 -5.57
C CYS A 29 -0.30 -3.40 -4.44
N ILE A 30 -0.61 -2.10 -4.35
CA ILE A 30 -1.58 -1.57 -3.37
C ILE A 30 -2.99 -2.12 -3.64
N ASP A 31 -3.42 -2.20 -4.90
CA ASP A 31 -4.73 -2.74 -5.28
C ASP A 31 -4.87 -4.23 -4.91
N ILE A 32 -3.82 -5.02 -5.10
CA ILE A 32 -3.76 -6.42 -4.66
C ILE A 32 -3.97 -6.51 -3.14
N TRP A 33 -3.26 -5.68 -2.36
CA TRP A 33 -3.40 -5.66 -0.90
C TRP A 33 -4.81 -5.23 -0.46
N ALA A 34 -5.39 -4.24 -1.11
CA ALA A 34 -6.74 -3.75 -0.82
C ALA A 34 -7.80 -4.83 -1.02
N LYS A 35 -7.56 -5.78 -1.93
CA LYS A 35 -8.47 -6.89 -2.27
C LYS A 35 -8.19 -8.18 -1.49
N ALA A 36 -7.14 -8.22 -0.67
CA ALA A 36 -6.67 -9.45 -0.01
C ALA A 36 -7.68 -10.04 1.00
N TYR A 37 -8.56 -9.23 1.58
CA TYR A 37 -9.48 -9.64 2.64
C TYR A 37 -10.97 -9.39 2.29
N PRO A 38 -11.54 -10.11 1.30
CA PRO A 38 -12.92 -9.91 0.90
C PRO A 38 -13.90 -10.42 1.96
N LEU A 39 -15.01 -9.70 2.17
CA LEU A 39 -16.03 -10.04 3.17
C LEU A 39 -16.71 -11.40 2.94
N GLY A 40 -16.72 -11.90 1.70
CA GLY A 40 -17.25 -13.22 1.39
C GLY A 40 -16.41 -14.38 1.93
N VAL A 41 -15.11 -14.15 2.15
CA VAL A 41 -14.17 -15.14 2.72
C VAL A 41 -13.88 -14.82 4.19
N PHE A 42 -13.73 -13.53 4.51
CA PHE A 42 -13.48 -13.01 5.85
C PHE A 42 -14.69 -12.19 6.32
N PRO A 43 -15.77 -12.84 6.77
CA PRO A 43 -16.97 -12.14 7.20
C PRO A 43 -16.68 -11.25 8.41
N LYS A 44 -17.40 -10.12 8.49
CA LYS A 44 -17.27 -9.19 9.60
C LYS A 44 -17.67 -9.89 10.92
N PRO A 45 -16.79 -9.93 11.94
CA PRO A 45 -17.12 -10.54 13.22
C PRO A 45 -18.04 -9.64 14.06
N ASP A 46 -18.67 -10.22 15.07
CA ASP A 46 -19.33 -9.46 16.14
C ASP A 46 -18.27 -8.82 17.05
N LEU A 47 -17.98 -7.54 16.78
CA LEU A 47 -16.98 -6.77 17.52
C LEU A 47 -17.34 -6.53 18.99
N LYS A 48 -18.63 -6.51 19.35
CA LYS A 48 -19.05 -6.37 20.75
C LYS A 48 -18.71 -7.64 21.53
N LYS A 49 -18.99 -8.79 20.94
CA LYS A 49 -18.61 -10.09 21.53
C LYS A 49 -17.09 -10.24 21.62
N ALA A 50 -16.36 -9.88 20.55
CA ALA A 50 -14.89 -9.92 20.55
C ALA A 50 -14.29 -9.04 21.65
N ALA A 51 -14.77 -7.80 21.80
CA ALA A 51 -14.31 -6.89 22.86
C ALA A 51 -14.52 -7.47 24.27
N LYS A 52 -15.66 -8.12 24.53
CA LYS A 52 -15.94 -8.76 25.82
C LYS A 52 -14.98 -9.92 26.11
N VAL A 53 -14.71 -10.77 25.11
CA VAL A 53 -13.80 -11.92 25.25
C VAL A 53 -12.36 -11.45 25.51
N LEU A 54 -11.89 -10.48 24.74
CA LEU A 54 -10.54 -9.93 24.89
C LEU A 54 -10.34 -9.27 26.26
N LYS A 55 -11.34 -8.50 26.72
CA LYS A 55 -11.26 -7.86 28.04
C LYS A 55 -11.17 -8.86 29.19
N ALA A 56 -11.80 -10.02 29.07
CA ALA A 56 -11.70 -11.08 30.09
C ALA A 56 -10.29 -11.70 30.17
N ALA A 57 -9.44 -11.47 29.17
CA ALA A 57 -8.06 -11.90 29.09
C ALA A 57 -7.07 -10.72 29.20
N ASP A 58 -7.48 -9.59 29.77
CA ASP A 58 -6.67 -8.37 29.93
C ASP A 58 -6.11 -7.79 28.60
N MET A 59 -6.82 -8.02 27.50
CA MET A 59 -6.54 -7.45 26.18
C MET A 59 -7.65 -6.48 25.76
N THR A 60 -7.36 -5.60 24.78
CA THR A 60 -8.36 -4.72 24.19
C THR A 60 -8.49 -4.93 22.69
N LEU A 61 -9.72 -4.83 22.18
CA LEU A 61 -9.97 -4.86 20.75
C LEU A 61 -9.26 -3.70 20.03
N ASP A 62 -9.12 -2.55 20.69
CA ASP A 62 -8.46 -1.36 20.14
C ASP A 62 -6.95 -1.60 19.95
N ALA A 63 -6.27 -2.23 20.92
CA ALA A 63 -4.85 -2.54 20.81
C ALA A 63 -4.58 -3.52 19.65
N ILE A 64 -5.39 -4.57 19.52
CA ILE A 64 -5.28 -5.54 18.42
C ILE A 64 -5.57 -4.88 17.08
N SER A 65 -6.63 -4.07 17.01
CA SER A 65 -6.98 -3.32 15.80
C SER A 65 -5.87 -2.38 15.37
N ALA A 66 -5.30 -1.62 16.32
CA ALA A 66 -4.22 -0.70 16.04
C ALA A 66 -2.95 -1.41 15.57
N ASP A 67 -2.66 -2.60 16.11
CA ASP A 67 -1.52 -3.41 15.69
C ASP A 67 -1.66 -3.92 14.25
N ALA A 68 -2.82 -4.51 13.93
CA ALA A 68 -3.13 -4.93 12.58
C ALA A 68 -3.07 -3.76 11.58
N MET A 69 -3.65 -2.61 11.93
CA MET A 69 -3.64 -1.44 11.04
C MET A 69 -2.25 -0.83 10.85
N ARG A 70 -1.38 -0.84 11.88
CA ARG A 70 0.02 -0.42 11.72
C ARG A 70 0.74 -1.27 10.68
N HIS A 71 0.55 -2.59 10.70
CA HIS A 71 1.15 -3.47 9.70
C HIS A 71 0.68 -3.15 8.28
N VAL A 72 -0.62 -2.93 8.08
CA VAL A 72 -1.18 -2.57 6.76
C VAL A 72 -0.62 -1.23 6.27
N ILE A 73 -0.67 -0.19 7.11
CA ILE A 73 -0.22 1.15 6.72
C ILE A 73 1.30 1.21 6.51
N ASN A 74 2.08 0.46 7.29
CA ASN A 74 3.52 0.34 7.04
C ASN A 74 3.83 -0.33 5.70
N GLY A 75 3.05 -1.34 5.30
CA GLY A 75 3.18 -1.95 3.97
C GLY A 75 2.93 -0.94 2.85
N VAL A 76 1.85 -0.18 2.93
CA VAL A 76 1.53 0.89 1.96
C VAL A 76 2.65 1.94 1.94
N LYS A 77 3.11 2.39 3.11
CA LYS A 77 4.22 3.35 3.22
C LYS A 77 5.47 2.84 2.52
N ASN A 78 5.85 1.58 2.71
CA ASN A 78 7.06 1.01 2.10
C ASN A 78 6.97 1.06 0.58
N ILE A 79 5.86 0.60 0.00
CA ILE A 79 5.61 0.65 -1.46
C ILE A 79 5.73 2.08 -2.00
N VAL A 80 5.10 3.04 -1.31
CA VAL A 80 5.12 4.45 -1.71
C VAL A 80 6.54 5.04 -1.60
N THR A 81 7.24 4.76 -0.51
CA THR A 81 8.60 5.29 -0.25
C THR A 81 9.60 4.78 -1.29
N GLU A 82 9.51 3.50 -1.66
CA GLU A 82 10.37 2.87 -2.67
C GLU A 82 10.24 3.55 -4.04
N VAL A 83 9.02 3.90 -4.45
CA VAL A 83 8.77 4.46 -5.78
C VAL A 83 8.92 5.98 -5.84
N LEU A 84 8.54 6.70 -4.78
CA LEU A 84 8.62 8.17 -4.78
C LEU A 84 10.03 8.70 -4.52
N GLN A 85 10.99 7.87 -4.11
CA GLN A 85 12.33 8.30 -3.69
C GLN A 85 12.26 9.56 -2.83
N GLU A 86 11.48 9.51 -1.74
CA GLU A 86 11.54 10.56 -0.73
C GLU A 86 12.98 10.64 -0.21
N LYS A 87 13.69 11.72 -0.56
CA LYS A 87 14.94 12.12 0.09
C LYS A 87 14.65 12.62 1.50
#